data_AF-A0A7Y2DKP4-F1
#
_entry.id   AF-A0A7Y2DKP4-F1
#
_cell.length_a   1.000
_cell.length_b   1.000
_cell.length_c   1.000
_cell.angle_alpha   90.00
_cell.angle_beta   90.00
_cell.angle_gamma   90.00
#
_symmetry.space_group_name_H-M   'P 1'
#
loop_
_entity.id
_entity.type
_entity.pdbx_description
1 polymer ?
#
loop_
_entity_poly.entity_id
_entity_poly.type
_entity_poly.pdbx_seq_one_letter_code
_entity_poly.pdbx_strand_id
1 'polypeptide(L)'
;AFPDVQTIAEESTSFPMVSKPTSMGGLGFGMKWMMGWMHDTLEYFKKEPIYRKHHQNDLTFSMTYAFTENFMLPFSHDEVVYGKQSLVYRMPGDEWQRFANLRLLFGYMFTHPGANLLFMGAEFGQTSEWNFQESLDWHLTQYDLHSGIQTTIKDLNHLYRNYPALHEKQFSPEGFQWIDYGDHENSVLTYLRKGNDTKNDLIVACNFTPVPRKDYQIGVPRNKKYKEIFNSDGEKYGGSGMANKVVKTSDKPFNSYDQSIEIDIPPLALVIFQ
;
A
#
# COMPACT_ATOMS: atom_id res chain seq x y z
N ALA A 1 -10.38 33.59 -8.49
CA ALA A 1 -10.46 32.32 -7.73
C ALA A 1 -9.54 31.31 -8.39
N PHE A 2 -8.94 30.39 -7.63
CA PHE A 2 -8.07 29.34 -8.15
C PHE A 2 -8.75 27.97 -7.94
N PRO A 3 -9.64 27.53 -8.85
CA PRO A 3 -10.52 26.37 -8.60
C PRO A 3 -9.78 25.04 -8.51
N ASP A 4 -8.59 24.94 -9.11
CA ASP A 4 -7.82 23.69 -9.19
C ASP A 4 -6.75 23.55 -8.08
N VAL A 5 -6.65 24.53 -7.17
CA VAL A 5 -5.68 24.50 -6.07
C VAL A 5 -6.12 23.47 -5.02
N GLN A 6 -5.16 22.67 -4.57
CA GLN A 6 -5.36 21.75 -3.46
C GLN A 6 -4.95 22.41 -2.14
N THR A 7 -5.85 22.37 -1.17
CA THR A 7 -5.57 22.71 0.23
C THR A 7 -5.58 21.44 1.05
N ILE A 8 -4.52 21.21 1.84
CA ILE A 8 -4.33 19.96 2.59
C ILE A 8 -4.13 20.32 4.06
N ALA A 9 -4.88 19.68 4.94
CA ALA A 9 -4.75 19.86 6.39
C ALA A 9 -4.07 18.64 7.02
N GLU A 10 -3.23 18.91 8.03
CA GLU A 10 -2.92 17.96 9.08
C GLU A 10 -3.76 18.35 10.31
N GLU A 11 -4.57 17.42 10.80
CA GLU A 11 -5.46 17.65 11.93
C GLU A 11 -5.56 16.34 12.73
N SER A 12 -5.20 16.42 14.02
CA SER A 12 -4.86 15.26 14.85
C SER A 12 -5.82 15.02 16.03
N THR A 13 -7.00 15.67 16.06
CA THR A 13 -8.01 15.60 17.13
C THR A 13 -9.37 15.03 16.69
N SER A 14 -9.41 14.29 15.58
CA SER A 14 -10.63 13.70 15.00
C SER A 14 -11.73 14.73 14.70
N PHE A 15 -11.34 15.97 14.42
CA PHE A 15 -12.30 17.01 14.05
C PHE A 15 -13.02 16.58 12.76
N PRO A 16 -14.36 16.61 12.71
CA PRO A 16 -15.11 16.14 11.57
C PRO A 16 -15.16 17.17 10.45
N MET A 17 -15.38 16.70 9.22
CA MET A 17 -15.65 17.52 8.03
C MET A 17 -14.51 18.50 7.66
N VAL A 18 -13.27 18.14 7.97
CA VAL A 18 -12.08 18.95 7.65
C VAL A 18 -11.98 19.16 6.13
N SER A 19 -12.17 18.08 5.37
CA SER A 19 -12.04 18.07 3.91
C SER A 19 -13.39 18.14 3.18
N LYS A 20 -14.39 18.78 3.81
CA LYS A 20 -15.73 18.99 3.23
C LYS A 20 -16.00 20.48 2.95
N PRO A 21 -16.91 20.80 2.01
CA PRO A 21 -17.25 22.18 1.67
C PRO A 21 -17.71 23.02 2.88
N THR A 22 -17.31 24.29 2.91
CA THR A 22 -17.75 25.25 3.93
C THR A 22 -19.25 25.50 3.89
N SER A 23 -19.87 25.38 2.72
CA SER A 23 -21.32 25.52 2.53
C SER A 23 -22.16 24.48 3.27
N MET A 24 -21.55 23.37 3.71
CA MET A 24 -22.20 22.34 4.52
C MET A 24 -21.60 22.23 5.93
N GLY A 25 -20.82 23.23 6.37
CA GLY A 25 -20.22 23.28 7.70
C GLY A 25 -18.82 22.65 7.83
N GLY A 26 -18.19 22.25 6.72
CA GLY A 26 -16.81 21.78 6.74
C GLY A 26 -15.78 22.90 6.80
N LEU A 27 -14.50 22.56 6.99
CA LEU A 27 -13.40 23.54 7.04
C LEU A 27 -12.92 23.99 5.64
N GLY A 28 -13.35 23.32 4.57
CA GLY A 28 -13.05 23.70 3.20
C GLY A 28 -11.70 23.24 2.67
N PHE A 29 -11.00 22.32 3.36
CA PHE A 29 -9.81 21.70 2.79
C PHE A 29 -10.18 20.70 1.68
N GLY A 30 -9.29 20.52 0.70
CA GLY A 30 -9.42 19.49 -0.33
C GLY A 30 -9.11 18.10 0.21
N MET A 31 -8.12 17.99 1.09
CA MET A 31 -7.67 16.73 1.71
C MET A 31 -7.25 16.88 3.17
N LYS A 32 -7.21 15.75 3.89
CA LYS A 32 -6.71 15.63 5.27
C LYS A 32 -5.66 14.52 5.35
N TRP A 33 -4.57 14.72 6.09
CA TRP A 33 -3.63 13.65 6.41
C TRP A 33 -4.28 12.55 7.26
N MET A 34 -4.13 11.29 6.85
CA MET A 34 -4.67 10.12 7.55
C MET A 34 -3.71 9.64 8.64
N MET A 35 -3.58 10.43 9.70
CA MET A 35 -2.60 10.17 10.77
C MET A 35 -2.80 8.82 11.47
N GLY A 36 -4.06 8.39 11.65
CA GLY A 36 -4.36 7.07 12.22
C GLY A 36 -3.79 5.93 11.38
N TRP A 37 -4.05 5.93 10.06
CA TRP A 37 -3.47 4.95 9.14
C TRP A 37 -1.94 4.95 9.16
N MET A 38 -1.32 6.14 9.18
CA MET A 38 0.14 6.25 9.24
C MET A 38 0.68 5.56 10.49
N HIS A 39 0.11 5.87 11.66
CA HIS A 39 0.54 5.28 12.92
C HIS A 39 0.33 3.77 12.94
N ASP A 40 -0.89 3.31 12.67
CA ASP A 40 -1.24 1.90 12.74
C ASP A 40 -0.41 1.07 11.73
N THR A 41 -0.21 1.58 10.51
CA THR A 41 0.59 0.91 9.49
C THR A 41 2.06 0.82 9.90
N LEU A 42 2.68 1.92 10.34
CA LEU A 42 4.09 1.89 10.74
C LEU A 42 4.31 1.01 11.99
N GLU A 43 3.38 1.01 12.93
CA GLU A 43 3.42 0.11 14.09
C GLU A 43 3.22 -1.36 13.68
N TYR A 44 2.38 -1.67 12.69
CA TYR A 44 2.24 -3.04 12.19
C TYR A 44 3.54 -3.54 11.55
N PHE A 45 4.15 -2.71 10.69
CA PHE A 45 5.35 -3.10 9.95
C PHE A 45 6.59 -3.25 10.84
N LYS A 46 6.67 -2.54 11.96
CA LYS A 46 7.72 -2.73 12.99
C LYS A 46 7.67 -4.08 13.69
N LYS A 47 6.52 -4.75 13.73
CA LYS A 47 6.35 -6.02 14.44
C LYS A 47 7.01 -7.16 13.67
N GLU A 48 7.75 -8.01 14.39
CA GLU A 48 8.25 -9.29 13.87
C GLU A 48 7.11 -10.07 13.19
N PRO A 49 7.34 -10.66 12.00
CA PRO A 49 6.27 -11.27 11.20
C PRO A 49 5.42 -12.31 11.94
N ILE A 50 6.01 -13.04 12.89
CA ILE A 50 5.30 -14.04 13.70
C ILE A 50 4.20 -13.44 14.59
N TYR A 51 4.33 -12.17 14.98
CA TYR A 51 3.34 -11.49 15.83
C TYR A 51 2.25 -10.78 15.03
N ARG A 52 2.46 -10.53 13.72
CA ARG A 52 1.51 -9.78 12.87
C ARG A 52 0.10 -10.36 12.83
N LYS A 53 -0.03 -11.68 13.00
CA LYS A 53 -1.33 -12.37 13.11
C LYS A 53 -2.23 -11.87 14.25
N HIS A 54 -1.65 -11.28 15.30
CA HIS A 54 -2.39 -10.70 16.42
C HIS A 54 -2.80 -9.24 16.19
N HIS A 55 -2.35 -8.65 15.08
CA HIS A 55 -2.39 -7.22 14.81
C HIS A 55 -2.95 -6.89 13.42
N GLN A 56 -3.67 -7.83 12.79
CA GLN A 56 -4.26 -7.61 11.45
C GLN A 56 -5.15 -6.36 11.41
N ASN A 57 -5.79 -6.02 12.53
CA ASN A 57 -6.61 -4.82 12.69
C ASN A 57 -5.83 -3.51 12.49
N ASP A 58 -4.52 -3.48 12.77
CA ASP A 58 -3.69 -2.29 12.55
C ASP A 58 -3.72 -1.87 11.06
N LEU A 59 -3.88 -2.82 10.13
CA LEU A 59 -4.01 -2.53 8.69
C LEU A 59 -5.47 -2.32 8.26
N THR A 60 -6.43 -3.03 8.84
CA THR A 60 -7.82 -3.03 8.35
C THR A 60 -8.70 -1.95 9.00
N PHE A 61 -8.31 -1.43 10.16
CA PHE A 61 -9.13 -0.49 10.93
C PHE A 61 -9.33 0.86 10.22
N SER A 62 -8.31 1.36 9.51
CA SER A 62 -8.38 2.60 8.73
C SER A 62 -9.54 2.62 7.74
N MET A 63 -9.89 1.46 7.17
CA MET A 63 -10.99 1.31 6.21
C MET A 63 -12.37 1.55 6.82
N THR A 64 -12.52 1.50 8.14
CA THR A 64 -13.78 1.85 8.82
C THR A 64 -14.14 3.32 8.68
N TYR A 65 -13.13 4.19 8.49
CA TYR A 65 -13.31 5.64 8.36
C TYR A 65 -12.69 6.22 7.09
N ALA A 66 -12.05 5.43 6.23
CA ALA A 66 -11.30 5.87 5.05
C ALA A 66 -12.08 6.73 4.03
N PHE A 67 -13.41 6.73 4.10
CA PHE A 67 -14.29 7.49 3.21
C PHE A 67 -15.06 8.63 3.91
N THR A 68 -14.73 8.90 5.18
CA THR A 68 -15.31 10.03 5.92
C THR A 68 -14.71 11.38 5.49
N GLU A 69 -13.43 11.37 5.11
CA GLU A 69 -12.66 12.52 4.59
C GLU A 69 -11.97 12.13 3.28
N ASN A 70 -11.52 13.12 2.52
CA ASN A 70 -10.62 12.94 1.39
C ASN A 70 -9.19 12.79 1.94
N PHE A 71 -8.78 11.56 2.21
CA PHE A 71 -7.54 11.31 2.92
C PHE A 71 -6.28 11.29 2.03
N MET A 72 -5.20 11.86 2.54
CA MET A 72 -3.84 11.67 2.05
C MET A 72 -3.07 10.79 3.04
N LEU A 73 -2.43 9.76 2.54
CA LEU A 73 -1.61 8.79 3.26
C LEU A 73 -0.19 9.36 3.39
N PRO A 74 0.24 9.84 4.58
CA PRO A 74 1.49 10.55 4.72
C PRO A 74 2.57 9.66 5.34
N PHE A 75 3.72 9.56 4.67
CA PHE A 75 5.00 9.28 5.31
C PHE A 75 5.84 10.55 5.20
N SER A 76 5.61 11.47 6.14
CA SER A 76 6.24 12.79 6.17
C SER A 76 7.61 12.76 6.85
N HIS A 77 8.27 13.92 6.87
CA HIS A 77 9.55 14.11 7.54
C HIS A 77 9.52 13.83 9.05
N ASP A 78 8.39 14.11 9.71
CA ASP A 78 8.22 13.89 11.15
C ASP A 78 8.34 12.41 11.54
N GLU A 79 8.19 11.50 10.57
CA GLU A 79 8.29 10.05 10.77
C GLU A 79 9.69 9.50 10.56
N VAL A 80 10.70 10.32 10.28
CA VAL A 80 12.07 9.82 10.07
C VAL A 80 13.11 10.63 10.83
N VAL A 81 12.72 11.14 12.01
CA VAL A 81 13.52 12.01 12.89
C VAL A 81 13.32 11.66 14.36
N TYR A 82 14.10 12.28 15.24
CA TYR A 82 13.96 12.25 16.71
C TYR A 82 13.98 10.84 17.32
N GLY A 83 14.83 9.95 16.79
CA GLY A 83 14.97 8.58 17.31
C GLY A 83 13.91 7.61 16.80
N LYS A 84 13.02 8.05 15.89
CA LYS A 84 12.01 7.19 15.28
C LYS A 84 12.55 6.28 14.17
N GLN A 85 13.82 6.42 13.80
CA GLN A 85 14.52 5.72 12.72
C GLN A 85 13.97 6.03 11.32
N SER A 86 14.74 5.68 10.29
CA SER A 86 14.27 5.66 8.90
C SER A 86 13.22 4.56 8.67
N LEU A 87 12.45 4.67 7.59
CA LEU A 87 11.43 3.66 7.25
C LEU A 87 12.02 2.25 7.11
N VAL A 88 13.22 2.11 6.53
CA VAL A 88 13.84 0.79 6.32
C VAL A 88 14.33 0.17 7.63
N TYR A 89 14.86 0.96 8.57
CA TYR A 89 15.37 0.45 9.84
C TYR A 89 14.31 0.22 10.90
N ARG A 90 13.09 0.74 10.69
CA ARG A 90 11.90 0.31 11.44
C ARG A 90 11.50 -1.13 11.13
N MET A 91 11.91 -1.70 9.99
CA MET A 91 11.48 -3.03 9.57
C MET A 91 12.25 -4.14 10.31
N PRO A 92 11.60 -5.25 10.69
CA PRO A 92 12.27 -6.39 11.31
C PRO A 92 13.01 -7.24 10.28
N GLY A 93 13.84 -8.16 10.78
CA GLY A 93 14.52 -9.16 9.97
C GLY A 93 15.90 -8.73 9.46
N ASP A 94 16.47 -9.59 8.61
CA ASP A 94 17.72 -9.35 7.90
C ASP A 94 17.57 -8.23 6.86
N GLU A 95 18.69 -7.83 6.23
CA GLU A 95 18.70 -6.75 5.25
C GLU A 95 17.71 -6.98 4.11
N TRP A 96 17.66 -8.19 3.56
CA TRP A 96 16.72 -8.51 2.48
C TRP A 96 15.27 -8.36 2.94
N GLN A 97 14.93 -8.86 4.13
CA GLN A 97 13.59 -8.75 4.71
C GLN A 97 13.19 -7.31 5.02
N ARG A 98 14.12 -6.45 5.45
CA ARG A 98 13.85 -5.02 5.69
C ARG A 98 13.44 -4.31 4.41
N PHE A 99 14.18 -4.55 3.32
CA PHE A 99 13.86 -3.98 2.02
C PHE A 99 12.59 -4.61 1.42
N ALA A 100 12.33 -5.90 1.62
CA ALA A 100 11.07 -6.53 1.22
C ALA A 100 9.86 -5.90 1.93
N ASN A 101 9.94 -5.71 3.25
CA ASN A 101 8.93 -4.99 4.02
C ASN A 101 8.73 -3.56 3.51
N LEU A 102 9.80 -2.84 3.15
CA LEU A 102 9.70 -1.49 2.60
C LEU A 102 8.96 -1.46 1.25
N ARG A 103 9.26 -2.41 0.34
CA ARG A 103 8.54 -2.53 -0.94
C ARG A 103 7.07 -2.89 -0.73
N LEU A 104 6.78 -3.80 0.20
CA LEU A 104 5.42 -4.17 0.59
C LEU A 104 4.65 -2.97 1.18
N LEU A 105 5.29 -2.19 2.06
CA LEU A 105 4.71 -0.97 2.65
C LEU A 105 4.30 0.01 1.54
N PHE A 106 5.19 0.28 0.58
CA PHE A 106 4.89 1.19 -0.52
C PHE A 106 3.84 0.64 -1.48
N GLY A 107 3.88 -0.65 -1.81
CA GLY A 107 2.83 -1.28 -2.59
C GLY A 107 1.47 -1.13 -1.90
N TYR A 108 1.41 -1.40 -0.59
CA TYR A 108 0.19 -1.28 0.20
C TYR A 108 -0.31 0.16 0.23
N MET A 109 0.57 1.14 0.49
CA MET A 109 0.26 2.57 0.44
C MET A 109 -0.34 2.97 -0.92
N PHE A 110 0.29 2.59 -2.03
CA PHE A 110 -0.16 2.97 -3.38
C PHE A 110 -1.47 2.30 -3.82
N THR A 111 -1.83 1.18 -3.19
CA THR A 111 -3.06 0.44 -3.49
C THR A 111 -4.14 0.62 -2.43
N HIS A 112 -3.85 1.27 -1.30
CA HIS A 112 -4.84 1.72 -0.33
C HIS A 112 -5.62 2.94 -0.87
N PRO A 113 -6.91 3.11 -0.53
CA PRO A 113 -7.65 4.32 -0.89
C PRO A 113 -7.04 5.59 -0.25
N GLY A 114 -6.89 6.64 -1.06
CA GLY A 114 -6.31 7.92 -0.65
C GLY A 114 -5.28 8.46 -1.64
N ALA A 115 -4.86 9.70 -1.42
CA ALA A 115 -3.69 10.27 -2.10
C ALA A 115 -2.40 9.87 -1.37
N ASN A 116 -1.23 9.93 -2.03
CA ASN A 116 0.05 9.52 -1.44
C ASN A 116 0.96 10.72 -1.18
N LEU A 117 1.63 10.74 -0.02
CA LEU A 117 2.72 11.66 0.28
C LEU A 117 3.91 10.88 0.85
N LEU A 118 5.07 11.01 0.21
CA LEU A 118 6.31 10.37 0.60
C LEU A 118 7.41 11.42 0.73
N PHE A 119 8.07 11.46 1.88
CA PHE A 119 9.18 12.38 2.12
C PHE A 119 10.48 11.91 1.44
N MET A 120 11.30 12.87 1.03
CA MET A 120 12.58 12.61 0.38
C MET A 120 13.50 11.72 1.24
N GLY A 121 14.28 10.85 0.59
CA GLY A 121 15.09 9.83 1.26
C GLY A 121 14.38 8.47 1.34
N ALA A 122 13.06 8.46 1.53
CA ALA A 122 12.30 7.22 1.59
C ALA A 122 12.27 6.47 0.26
N GLU A 123 12.33 7.20 -0.86
CA GLU A 123 12.24 6.65 -2.23
C GLU A 123 13.47 5.86 -2.68
N PHE A 124 14.55 5.87 -1.92
CA PHE A 124 15.70 4.99 -2.12
C PHE A 124 16.07 4.22 -0.85
N GLY A 125 15.21 4.24 0.16
CA GLY A 125 15.43 3.55 1.43
C GLY A 125 16.63 4.10 2.21
N GLN A 126 16.75 5.41 2.36
CA GLN A 126 17.78 6.01 3.22
C GLN A 126 17.77 5.34 4.61
N THR A 127 18.96 4.98 5.11
CA THR A 127 19.12 4.24 6.37
C THR A 127 19.20 5.15 7.58
N SER A 128 19.90 6.27 7.47
CA SER A 128 19.97 7.31 8.50
C SER A 128 18.64 8.03 8.67
N GLU A 129 18.37 8.52 9.88
CA GLU A 129 17.32 9.53 10.08
C GLU A 129 17.60 10.77 9.24
N TRP A 130 16.55 11.50 8.89
CA TRP A 130 16.71 12.76 8.19
C TRP A 130 17.41 13.79 9.11
N ASN A 131 18.53 14.32 8.62
CA ASN A 131 19.25 15.40 9.28
C ASN A 131 19.11 16.68 8.44
N PHE A 132 18.44 17.70 8.99
CA PHE A 132 18.24 18.97 8.29
C PHE A 132 19.54 19.75 8.03
N GLN A 133 20.65 19.38 8.69
CA GLN A 133 21.97 20.01 8.54
C GLN A 133 22.80 19.38 7.41
N GLU A 134 22.39 18.22 6.91
CA GLU A 134 23.17 17.43 5.94
C GLU A 134 22.36 17.14 4.68
N SER A 135 23.07 16.78 3.61
CA SER A 135 22.44 16.24 2.40
C SER A 135 21.87 14.85 2.70
N LEU A 136 20.89 14.43 1.89
CA LEU A 136 20.52 13.02 1.81
C LEU A 136 21.72 12.14 1.43
N ASP A 137 21.67 10.88 1.86
CA ASP A 137 22.71 9.87 1.68
C ASP A 137 22.73 9.30 0.25
N TRP A 138 22.94 10.15 -0.75
CA TRP A 138 22.88 9.77 -2.18
C TRP A 138 23.83 8.64 -2.58
N HIS A 139 24.94 8.46 -1.85
CA HIS A 139 25.89 7.37 -2.09
C HIS A 139 25.23 5.98 -1.95
N LEU A 140 24.13 5.86 -1.18
CA LEU A 140 23.38 4.62 -1.03
C LEU A 140 22.78 4.11 -2.35
N THR A 141 22.47 5.02 -3.28
CA THR A 141 21.88 4.66 -4.59
C THR A 141 22.79 3.81 -5.48
N GLN A 142 24.06 3.66 -5.11
CA GLN A 142 25.03 2.80 -5.80
C GLN A 142 24.88 1.31 -5.44
N TYR A 143 24.08 0.98 -4.41
CA TYR A 143 23.85 -0.39 -3.97
C TYR A 143 22.50 -0.93 -4.48
N ASP A 144 22.46 -2.23 -4.75
CA ASP A 144 21.35 -2.89 -5.45
C ASP A 144 20.01 -2.78 -4.73
N LEU A 145 19.99 -2.91 -3.40
CA LEU A 145 18.73 -2.82 -2.63
C LEU A 145 18.14 -1.41 -2.66
N HIS A 146 18.97 -0.37 -2.54
CA HIS A 146 18.54 1.02 -2.58
C HIS A 146 18.05 1.45 -3.97
N SER A 147 18.79 1.09 -5.02
CA SER A 147 18.36 1.31 -6.41
C SER A 147 17.11 0.49 -6.75
N GLY A 148 16.93 -0.68 -6.13
CA GLY A 148 15.71 -1.48 -6.19
C GLY A 148 14.50 -0.75 -5.61
N ILE A 149 14.64 -0.02 -4.50
CA ILE A 149 13.56 0.84 -3.95
C ILE A 149 13.24 2.00 -4.88
N GLN A 150 14.24 2.65 -5.48
CA GLN A 150 14.01 3.71 -6.48
C GLN A 150 13.20 3.19 -7.66
N THR A 151 13.57 2.00 -8.16
CA THR A 151 12.86 1.32 -9.25
C THR A 151 11.44 0.94 -8.82
N THR A 152 11.26 0.48 -7.58
CA THR A 152 9.94 0.20 -6.99
C THR A 152 9.05 1.45 -7.00
N ILE A 153 9.52 2.57 -6.48
CA ILE A 153 8.75 3.83 -6.43
C ILE A 153 8.46 4.37 -7.82
N LYS A 154 9.42 4.29 -8.74
CA LYS A 154 9.23 4.69 -10.13
C LYS A 154 8.10 3.89 -10.78
N ASP A 155 8.13 2.57 -10.65
CA ASP A 155 7.14 1.69 -11.26
C ASP A 155 5.77 1.78 -10.58
N LEU A 156 5.72 1.99 -9.26
CA LEU A 156 4.48 2.31 -8.53
C LEU A 156 3.86 3.63 -8.99
N ASN A 157 4.66 4.66 -9.25
CA ASN A 157 4.15 5.92 -9.82
C ASN A 157 3.63 5.74 -11.25
N HIS A 158 4.33 4.95 -12.07
CA HIS A 158 3.83 4.59 -13.40
C HIS A 158 2.51 3.81 -13.31
N LEU A 159 2.41 2.86 -12.37
CA LEU A 159 1.18 2.10 -12.14
C LEU A 159 0.03 3.03 -11.72
N TYR A 160 0.25 3.87 -10.70
CA TYR A 160 -0.75 4.79 -10.16
C TYR A 160 -1.32 5.73 -11.21
N ARG A 161 -0.49 6.21 -12.14
CA ARG A 161 -0.91 7.09 -13.24
C ARG A 161 -1.65 6.38 -14.38
N ASN A 162 -1.29 5.13 -14.66
CA ASN A 162 -1.78 4.41 -15.84
C ASN A 162 -2.96 3.46 -15.56
N TYR A 163 -3.22 3.13 -14.30
CA TYR A 163 -4.29 2.22 -13.90
C TYR A 163 -5.41 2.99 -13.16
N PRO A 164 -6.53 3.31 -13.84
CA PRO A 164 -7.55 4.22 -13.32
C PRO A 164 -8.18 3.79 -11.98
N ALA A 165 -8.27 2.48 -11.72
CA ALA A 165 -8.77 1.93 -10.47
C ALA A 165 -8.01 2.42 -9.21
N LEU A 166 -6.77 2.89 -9.37
CA LEU A 166 -5.97 3.40 -8.27
C LEU A 166 -6.30 4.85 -7.89
N HIS A 167 -6.94 5.64 -8.76
CA HIS A 167 -7.18 7.07 -8.50
C HIS A 167 -8.59 7.59 -8.82
N GLU A 168 -9.34 7.00 -9.77
CA GLU A 168 -10.66 7.51 -10.20
C GLU A 168 -11.68 7.59 -9.06
N LYS A 169 -11.64 6.61 -8.15
CA LYS A 169 -12.59 6.46 -7.03
C LYS A 169 -11.89 6.45 -5.66
N GLN A 170 -10.72 7.07 -5.55
CA GLN A 170 -9.87 6.96 -4.34
C GLN A 170 -10.52 7.50 -3.05
N PHE A 171 -11.54 8.36 -3.16
CA PHE A 171 -12.28 8.92 -2.03
C PHE A 171 -13.73 8.38 -1.92
N SER A 172 -14.07 7.35 -2.69
CA SER A 172 -15.41 6.76 -2.70
C SER A 172 -15.35 5.30 -2.22
N PRO A 173 -16.30 4.86 -1.36
CA PRO A 173 -16.37 3.46 -0.94
C PRO A 173 -16.58 2.50 -2.13
N GLU A 174 -17.12 2.97 -3.25
CA GLU A 174 -17.27 2.17 -4.46
C GLU A 174 -15.93 1.80 -5.12
N GLY A 175 -14.85 2.53 -4.82
CA GLY A 175 -13.51 2.32 -5.38
C GLY A 175 -12.73 1.18 -4.74
N PHE A 176 -13.26 0.57 -3.67
CA PHE A 176 -12.58 -0.46 -2.89
C PHE A 176 -13.56 -1.55 -2.47
N GLN A 177 -13.08 -2.80 -2.40
CA GLN A 177 -13.83 -3.87 -1.77
C GLN A 177 -12.88 -4.93 -1.24
N TRP A 178 -13.02 -5.33 0.03
CA TRP A 178 -12.31 -6.51 0.53
C TRP A 178 -12.74 -7.77 -0.22
N ILE A 179 -11.77 -8.61 -0.59
CA ILE A 179 -12.04 -10.00 -0.98
C ILE A 179 -11.94 -10.86 0.28
N ASP A 180 -10.82 -10.75 0.98
CA ASP A 180 -10.62 -11.33 2.30
C ASP A 180 -9.68 -10.45 3.15
N TYR A 181 -10.13 -10.13 4.36
CA TYR A 181 -9.35 -9.43 5.38
C TYR A 181 -9.21 -10.25 6.67
N GLY A 182 -9.79 -11.46 6.70
CA GLY A 182 -9.88 -12.33 7.88
C GLY A 182 -8.73 -13.33 8.02
N ASP A 183 -7.88 -13.50 7.01
CA ASP A 183 -6.72 -14.42 7.04
C ASP A 183 -5.54 -13.86 7.88
N HIS A 184 -5.82 -13.58 9.15
CA HIS A 184 -4.83 -13.08 10.09
C HIS A 184 -3.75 -14.12 10.42
N GLU A 185 -4.09 -15.41 10.47
CA GLU A 185 -3.12 -16.49 10.76
C GLU A 185 -1.98 -16.52 9.74
N ASN A 186 -2.25 -16.22 8.47
CA ASN A 186 -1.22 -16.08 7.45
C ASN A 186 -0.74 -14.65 7.25
N SER A 187 -1.39 -13.68 7.91
CA SER A 187 -1.22 -12.24 7.70
C SER A 187 -1.28 -11.91 6.21
N VAL A 188 -2.40 -12.28 5.60
CA VAL A 188 -2.70 -12.00 4.19
C VAL A 188 -3.89 -11.07 4.09
N LEU A 189 -3.82 -10.09 3.19
CA LEU A 189 -4.94 -9.24 2.83
C LEU A 189 -5.17 -9.30 1.32
N THR A 190 -6.43 -9.43 0.91
CA THR A 190 -6.81 -9.42 -0.50
C THR A 190 -7.99 -8.47 -0.73
N TYR A 191 -7.91 -7.64 -1.77
CA TYR A 191 -8.93 -6.64 -2.05
C TYR A 191 -8.97 -6.24 -3.52
N LEU A 192 -10.07 -5.61 -3.90
CA LEU A 192 -10.30 -4.99 -5.18
C LEU A 192 -10.06 -3.49 -5.11
N ARG A 193 -9.40 -2.95 -6.13
CA ARG A 193 -9.47 -1.53 -6.48
C ARG A 193 -10.29 -1.40 -7.75
N LYS A 194 -11.27 -0.48 -7.75
CA LYS A 194 -12.28 -0.39 -8.80
C LYS A 194 -12.21 0.93 -9.54
N GLY A 195 -12.25 0.84 -10.87
CA GLY A 195 -12.35 2.01 -11.74
C GLY A 195 -13.80 2.41 -12.00
N ASN A 196 -13.98 3.41 -12.85
CA ASN A 196 -15.28 3.72 -13.46
C ASN A 196 -15.70 2.63 -14.45
N ASP A 197 -14.76 2.15 -15.25
CA ASP A 197 -14.94 0.97 -16.10
C ASP A 197 -14.42 -0.27 -15.37
N THR A 198 -15.30 -1.22 -15.17
CA THR A 198 -15.02 -2.51 -14.52
C THR A 198 -13.93 -3.36 -15.18
N LYS A 199 -13.53 -3.08 -16.44
CA LYS A 199 -12.36 -3.74 -17.04
C LYS A 199 -11.05 -3.28 -16.40
N ASN A 200 -11.05 -2.11 -15.76
CA ASN A 200 -9.90 -1.51 -15.10
C ASN A 200 -9.68 -2.05 -13.68
N ASP A 201 -10.65 -2.78 -13.12
CA ASP A 201 -10.60 -3.32 -11.77
C ASP A 201 -9.32 -4.15 -11.56
N LEU A 202 -8.70 -3.94 -10.41
CA LEU A 202 -7.47 -4.59 -9.99
C LEU A 202 -7.75 -5.50 -8.80
N ILE A 203 -7.13 -6.67 -8.80
CA ILE A 203 -7.03 -7.54 -7.62
C ILE A 203 -5.66 -7.28 -7.00
N VAL A 204 -5.64 -7.05 -5.70
CA VAL A 204 -4.44 -6.84 -4.91
C VAL A 204 -4.37 -7.91 -3.84
N ALA A 205 -3.20 -8.54 -3.70
CA ALA A 205 -2.93 -9.51 -2.64
C ALA A 205 -1.61 -9.17 -1.96
N CYS A 206 -1.62 -9.15 -0.63
CA CYS A 206 -0.48 -8.79 0.22
C CYS A 206 -0.16 -9.93 1.16
N ASN A 207 1.11 -10.37 1.20
CA ASN A 207 1.61 -11.31 2.19
C ASN A 207 2.57 -10.58 3.14
N PHE A 208 2.15 -10.40 4.39
CA PHE A 208 2.92 -9.69 5.40
C PHE A 208 3.87 -10.61 6.19
N THR A 209 4.21 -11.79 5.68
CA THR A 209 5.16 -12.73 6.29
C THR A 209 6.24 -13.19 5.31
N PRO A 210 7.43 -13.63 5.78
CA PRO A 210 8.47 -14.17 4.91
C PRO A 210 8.16 -15.59 4.40
N VAL A 211 7.00 -16.16 4.74
CA VAL A 211 6.58 -17.47 4.24
C VAL A 211 5.75 -17.25 2.96
N PRO A 212 6.21 -17.74 1.79
CA PRO A 212 5.45 -17.61 0.55
C PRO A 212 4.13 -18.38 0.63
N ARG A 213 3.09 -17.84 -0.01
CA ARG A 213 1.77 -18.49 -0.10
C ARG A 213 1.61 -19.06 -1.50
N LYS A 214 1.76 -20.38 -1.63
CA LYS A 214 1.60 -21.07 -2.92
C LYS A 214 0.17 -21.50 -3.12
N ASP A 215 -0.27 -21.51 -4.37
CA ASP A 215 -1.61 -21.97 -4.77
C ASP A 215 -2.72 -21.31 -3.92
N TYR A 216 -2.53 -20.04 -3.55
CA TYR A 216 -3.42 -19.29 -2.69
C TYR A 216 -4.70 -18.95 -3.46
N GLN A 217 -5.83 -19.46 -2.98
CA GLN A 217 -7.12 -19.31 -3.64
C GLN A 217 -7.74 -17.95 -3.30
N ILE A 218 -8.20 -17.22 -4.31
CA ILE A 218 -8.87 -15.92 -4.16
C ILE A 218 -10.15 -15.93 -4.99
N GLY A 219 -11.28 -15.58 -4.37
CA GLY A 219 -12.54 -15.38 -5.08
C GLY A 219 -12.49 -14.15 -5.99
N VAL A 220 -13.02 -14.26 -7.22
CA VAL A 220 -12.96 -13.17 -8.20
C VAL A 220 -14.32 -12.90 -8.85
N PRO A 221 -14.64 -11.64 -9.17
CA PRO A 221 -15.97 -11.26 -9.66
C PRO A 221 -16.23 -11.66 -11.12
N ARG A 222 -15.22 -12.08 -11.88
CA ARG A 222 -15.32 -12.24 -13.35
C ARG A 222 -14.55 -13.43 -13.88
N ASN A 223 -15.20 -14.14 -14.80
CA ASN A 223 -14.62 -15.20 -15.62
C ASN A 223 -13.69 -14.62 -16.70
N LYS A 224 -12.42 -14.44 -16.37
CA LYS A 224 -11.42 -13.94 -17.31
C LYS A 224 -10.04 -14.48 -16.97
N LYS A 225 -9.07 -14.18 -17.85
CA LYS A 225 -7.66 -14.37 -17.55
C LYS A 225 -7.16 -13.15 -16.80
N TYR A 226 -6.40 -13.38 -15.73
CA TYR A 226 -5.76 -12.35 -14.93
C TYR A 226 -4.27 -12.37 -15.18
N LYS A 227 -3.69 -11.20 -15.46
CA LYS A 227 -2.25 -11.04 -15.64
C LYS A 227 -1.67 -10.32 -14.44
N GLU A 228 -0.57 -10.82 -13.89
CA GLU A 228 0.24 -10.09 -12.92
C GLU A 228 0.84 -8.85 -13.61
N ILE A 229 0.44 -7.66 -13.16
CA ILE A 229 0.88 -6.37 -13.70
C ILE A 229 1.93 -5.69 -12.83
N PHE A 230 1.99 -6.05 -11.54
CA PHE A 230 3.00 -5.59 -10.61
C PHE A 230 3.24 -6.64 -9.53
N ASN A 231 4.50 -6.79 -9.14
CA ASN A 231 4.94 -7.71 -8.10
C ASN A 231 6.16 -7.12 -7.40
N SER A 232 6.00 -6.74 -6.14
CA SER A 232 7.06 -6.12 -5.34
C SER A 232 8.25 -7.05 -5.04
N ASP A 233 8.14 -8.35 -5.30
CA ASP A 233 9.20 -9.34 -5.14
C ASP A 233 10.01 -9.59 -6.43
N GLY A 234 9.77 -8.81 -7.49
CA GLY A 234 10.57 -8.91 -8.71
C GLY A 234 12.07 -8.67 -8.45
N GLU A 235 12.94 -9.44 -9.12
CA GLU A 235 14.41 -9.35 -8.96
C GLU A 235 14.94 -7.94 -9.21
N LYS A 236 14.36 -7.20 -10.16
CA LYS A 236 14.70 -5.80 -10.46
C LYS A 236 14.48 -4.83 -9.28
N TYR A 237 13.75 -5.24 -8.26
CA TYR A 237 13.53 -4.49 -7.04
C TYR A 237 14.34 -5.04 -5.84
N GLY A 238 15.16 -6.07 -6.06
CA GLY A 238 15.86 -6.80 -5.00
C GLY A 238 14.99 -7.84 -4.28
N GLY A 239 13.93 -8.34 -4.92
CA GLY A 239 13.13 -9.47 -4.42
C GLY A 239 13.66 -10.83 -4.85
N SER A 240 12.95 -11.89 -4.48
CA SER A 240 13.34 -13.29 -4.74
C SER A 240 13.05 -13.77 -6.17
N GLY A 241 12.24 -13.02 -6.93
CA GLY A 241 11.90 -13.36 -8.32
C GLY A 241 10.72 -14.32 -8.48
N MET A 242 10.01 -14.66 -7.39
CA MET A 242 8.78 -15.46 -7.48
C MET A 242 7.71 -14.68 -8.25
N ALA A 243 7.12 -15.30 -9.28
CA ALA A 243 6.22 -14.62 -10.19
C ALA A 243 5.10 -15.55 -10.68
N ASN A 244 3.93 -14.96 -10.94
CA ASN A 244 2.80 -15.68 -11.52
C ASN A 244 2.82 -15.64 -13.05
N LYS A 245 2.38 -16.74 -13.67
CA LYS A 245 1.97 -16.73 -15.07
C LYS A 245 0.56 -16.13 -15.18
N VAL A 246 0.06 -15.95 -16.40
CA VAL A 246 -1.35 -15.59 -16.62
C VAL A 246 -2.24 -16.68 -16.02
N VAL A 247 -3.10 -16.30 -15.07
CA VAL A 247 -3.97 -17.22 -14.34
C VAL A 247 -5.37 -17.21 -14.95
N LYS A 248 -5.99 -18.39 -15.03
CA LYS A 248 -7.37 -18.55 -15.50
C LYS A 248 -8.27 -18.78 -14.30
N THR A 249 -9.48 -18.25 -14.39
CA THR A 249 -10.56 -18.58 -13.46
C THR A 249 -10.92 -20.06 -13.50
N SER A 250 -11.34 -20.56 -12.34
CA SER A 250 -11.96 -21.86 -12.17
C SER A 250 -13.35 -21.70 -11.55
N ASP A 251 -14.26 -22.62 -11.89
CA ASP A 251 -15.62 -22.67 -11.33
C ASP A 251 -15.62 -23.30 -9.91
N LYS A 252 -14.78 -22.77 -9.04
CA LYS A 252 -14.67 -23.11 -7.62
C LYS A 252 -15.11 -21.89 -6.80
N PRO A 253 -16.31 -21.91 -6.18
CA PRO A 253 -16.77 -20.80 -5.35
C PRO A 253 -15.85 -20.55 -4.15
N PHE A 254 -15.50 -19.28 -3.91
CA PHE A 254 -14.62 -18.87 -2.81
C PHE A 254 -14.83 -17.38 -2.48
N ASN A 255 -14.62 -16.96 -1.22
CA ASN A 255 -14.85 -15.58 -0.74
C ASN A 255 -16.17 -14.94 -1.22
N SER A 256 -17.27 -15.70 -1.23
CA SER A 256 -18.60 -15.27 -1.72
C SER A 256 -18.69 -14.95 -3.21
N TYR A 257 -17.71 -15.37 -4.01
CA TYR A 257 -17.75 -15.34 -5.47
C TYR A 257 -17.95 -16.75 -6.04
N ASP A 258 -18.62 -16.85 -7.19
CA ASP A 258 -18.87 -18.11 -7.88
C ASP A 258 -17.59 -18.72 -8.51
N GLN A 259 -16.55 -17.90 -8.66
CA GLN A 259 -15.30 -18.26 -9.31
C GLN A 259 -14.09 -17.81 -8.51
N SER A 260 -12.97 -18.48 -8.73
CA SER A 260 -11.70 -18.17 -8.07
C SER A 260 -10.50 -18.38 -8.98
N ILE A 261 -9.38 -17.79 -8.58
CA ILE A 261 -8.05 -18.02 -9.13
C ILE A 261 -7.14 -18.59 -8.05
N GLU A 262 -6.14 -19.37 -8.46
CA GLU A 262 -5.05 -19.82 -7.59
C GLU A 262 -3.80 -19.04 -7.98
N ILE A 263 -3.23 -18.29 -7.03
CA ILE A 263 -2.04 -17.47 -7.25
C ILE A 263 -0.97 -17.77 -6.22
N ASP A 264 0.26 -17.50 -6.61
CA ASP A 264 1.42 -17.51 -5.74
C ASP A 264 1.62 -16.08 -5.17
N ILE A 265 1.55 -15.91 -3.85
CA ILE A 265 1.86 -14.64 -3.19
C ILE A 265 3.29 -14.74 -2.61
N PRO A 266 4.26 -13.96 -3.14
CA PRO A 266 5.65 -14.03 -2.70
C PRO A 266 5.85 -13.64 -1.22
N PRO A 267 7.01 -13.95 -0.63
CA PRO A 267 7.29 -13.60 0.76
C PRO A 267 7.46 -12.08 0.94
N LEU A 268 6.83 -11.50 1.96
CA LEU A 268 6.89 -10.06 2.25
C LEU A 268 6.62 -9.19 1.02
N ALA A 269 5.54 -9.49 0.30
CA ALA A 269 5.30 -8.90 -1.00
C ALA A 269 3.81 -8.62 -1.27
N LEU A 270 3.60 -7.65 -2.15
CA LEU A 270 2.33 -7.34 -2.77
C LEU A 270 2.39 -7.67 -4.27
N VAL A 271 1.32 -8.31 -4.75
CA VAL A 271 1.06 -8.58 -6.16
C VAL A 271 -0.25 -7.94 -6.61
N ILE A 272 -0.29 -7.50 -7.87
CA ILE A 272 -1.45 -6.84 -8.48
C ILE A 272 -1.76 -7.55 -9.78
N PHE A 273 -3.03 -7.90 -9.95
CA PHE A 273 -3.57 -8.53 -11.15
C PHE A 273 -4.64 -7.67 -11.79
N GLN A 274 -4.73 -7.75 -13.12
CA GLN A 274 -5.81 -7.20 -13.92
C GLN A 274 -6.32 -8.24 -14.92
#